data_AF-A0A2V7TW66-F1
#
_entry.id   AF-A0A2V7TW66-F1
#
_cell.length_a   1.000
_cell.length_b   1.000
_cell.length_c   1.000
_cell.angle_alpha   90.00
_cell.angle_beta   90.00
_cell.angle_gamma   90.00
#
_symmetry.space_group_name_H-M   'P 1'
#
loop_
_entity.id
_entity.type
_entity.pdbx_description
1 polymer ?
#
loop_
_entity_poly.entity_id
_entity_poly.type
_entity_poly.pdbx_seq_one_letter_code
_entity_poly.pdbx_strand_id
1 'polypeptide(L)'
;MKVGAIRASVSAALVPVVLVALAGRPGIAWAQGRAPSTPVEMVASYDALADAILGANKAERKLVYAILAATYGHAQTELARARTALKANDAAGARGAVENLAAAVGQIGTEGDNAVAGVRKRLLEGGHHANATGEAQGVYDEGYVVVTKAAKQAFLGSSRALAMLARDPKAEALESEWKNVEAAWAKHIAPAK
;
A
#
# COMPACT_ATOMS: atom_id res chain seq x y z
N MET A 1 -52.16 -2.06 24.40
CA MET A 1 -53.00 -3.25 24.68
C MET A 1 -52.37 -4.40 23.90
N LYS A 2 -51.77 -5.41 24.56
CA LYS A 2 -52.41 -6.71 24.89
C LYS A 2 -52.82 -7.41 23.56
N VAL A 3 -52.40 -8.60 23.15
CA VAL A 3 -51.93 -9.87 23.74
C VAL A 3 -51.34 -10.63 22.52
N GLY A 4 -50.28 -11.43 22.59
CA GLY A 4 -50.38 -12.75 23.19
C GLY A 4 -49.19 -13.63 22.91
N ALA A 5 -48.66 -14.13 24.02
CA ALA A 5 -47.94 -15.38 24.08
C ALA A 5 -48.86 -16.52 23.63
N ILE A 6 -48.35 -17.43 22.80
CA ILE A 6 -48.86 -18.79 22.73
C ILE A 6 -47.75 -19.69 23.27
N ARG A 7 -47.99 -20.11 24.51
CA ARG A 7 -47.37 -21.26 25.14
C ARG A 7 -47.78 -22.50 24.35
N ALA A 8 -46.80 -23.30 23.92
CA ALA A 8 -47.02 -24.71 23.61
C ALA A 8 -46.28 -25.53 24.66
N SER A 9 -47.09 -26.32 25.35
CA SER A 9 -46.81 -27.06 26.56
C SER A 9 -46.37 -28.48 26.25
N VAL A 10 -45.58 -29.06 27.16
CA VAL A 10 -45.62 -30.46 27.59
C VAL A 10 -45.20 -31.52 26.57
N SER A 11 -44.05 -32.16 26.84
CA SER A 11 -44.04 -33.58 27.23
C SER A 11 -42.69 -33.93 27.84
N ALA A 12 -42.70 -34.01 29.18
CA ALA A 12 -41.67 -34.67 29.95
C ALA A 12 -41.79 -36.18 29.72
N ALA A 13 -40.84 -36.76 29.00
CA ALA A 13 -40.65 -38.21 28.96
C ALA A 13 -39.49 -38.55 29.90
N LEU A 14 -39.86 -39.01 31.10
CA LEU A 14 -39.01 -39.76 32.01
C LEU A 14 -38.45 -40.98 31.28
N VAL A 15 -37.16 -40.97 30.97
CA VAL A 15 -36.45 -42.19 30.55
C VAL A 15 -35.74 -42.75 31.79
N PRO A 16 -36.02 -44.01 32.18
CA PRO A 16 -35.38 -44.62 33.33
C PRO A 16 -33.89 -44.81 33.09
N VAL A 17 -33.08 -44.34 34.04
CA VAL A 17 -31.66 -44.66 34.17
C VAL A 17 -31.56 -46.15 34.48
N VAL A 18 -31.28 -46.96 33.47
CA VAL A 18 -30.84 -48.35 33.67
C VAL A 18 -29.33 -48.30 33.95
N LEU A 19 -28.98 -48.45 35.22
CA LEU A 19 -27.60 -48.62 35.67
C LEU A 19 -27.15 -50.05 35.34
N VAL A 20 -26.64 -50.28 34.14
CA VAL A 20 -25.96 -51.55 33.82
C VAL A 20 -24.54 -51.47 34.37
N ALA A 21 -24.30 -52.15 35.49
CA ALA A 21 -22.97 -52.44 35.99
C ALA A 21 -22.28 -53.47 35.06
N LEU A 22 -21.61 -52.98 34.02
CA LEU A 22 -20.71 -53.78 33.19
C LEU A 22 -19.35 -53.86 33.87
N ALA A 23 -19.15 -54.96 34.58
CA ALA A 23 -17.87 -55.42 35.06
C ALA A 23 -16.84 -55.49 33.92
N GLY A 24 -15.65 -54.96 34.19
CA GLY A 24 -14.36 -55.24 33.54
C GLY A 24 -14.38 -55.70 32.09
N ARG A 25 -14.49 -54.76 31.14
CA ARG A 25 -13.91 -54.93 29.80
C ARG A 25 -12.63 -54.09 29.77
N PRO A 26 -11.47 -54.62 29.36
CA PRO A 26 -10.29 -53.80 29.17
C PRO A 26 -10.70 -52.68 28.21
N GLY A 27 -10.61 -51.43 28.69
CA GLY A 27 -10.84 -50.27 27.86
C GLY A 27 -9.91 -50.41 26.66
N ILE A 28 -10.50 -50.61 25.48
CA ILE A 28 -9.79 -50.28 24.26
C ILE A 28 -9.62 -48.77 24.36
N ALA A 29 -8.47 -48.37 24.90
CA ALA A 29 -7.97 -47.03 24.74
C ALA A 29 -7.98 -46.81 23.23
N TRP A 30 -8.95 -46.04 22.74
CA TRP A 30 -8.78 -45.37 21.48
C TRP A 30 -7.53 -44.54 21.68
N ALA A 31 -6.39 -45.06 21.22
CA ALA A 31 -5.23 -44.24 21.00
C ALA A 31 -5.79 -43.08 20.18
N GLN A 32 -5.86 -41.91 20.79
CA GLN A 32 -5.99 -40.67 20.04
C GLN A 32 -4.73 -40.66 19.17
N GLY A 33 -4.83 -41.29 17.99
CA GLY A 33 -3.78 -41.31 17.02
C GLY A 33 -3.45 -39.86 16.81
N ARG A 34 -2.27 -39.45 17.29
CA ARG A 34 -1.77 -38.10 17.11
C ARG A 34 -1.94 -37.84 15.62
N ALA A 35 -2.79 -36.87 15.27
CA ALA A 35 -3.01 -36.53 13.87
C ALA A 35 -1.63 -36.38 13.22
N PRO A 36 -1.41 -36.95 12.02
CA PRO A 36 -0.10 -36.88 11.40
C PRO A 36 0.34 -35.41 11.36
N SER A 37 1.45 -35.10 12.04
CA SER A 37 2.01 -33.77 12.12
C SER A 37 2.94 -33.54 10.94
N THR A 38 2.89 -32.36 10.34
CA THR A 38 3.85 -31.95 9.29
C THR A 38 5.29 -32.10 9.82
N PRO A 39 6.21 -32.74 9.06
CA PRO A 39 7.60 -32.86 9.45
C PRO A 39 8.26 -31.50 9.74
N VAL A 40 9.12 -31.45 10.76
CA VAL A 40 9.72 -30.19 11.23
C VAL A 40 10.58 -29.52 10.16
N GLU A 41 11.23 -30.30 9.31
CA GLU A 41 12.07 -29.84 8.21
C GLU A 41 11.23 -29.16 7.11
N MET A 42 10.01 -29.66 6.86
CA MET A 42 9.08 -29.04 5.91
C MET A 42 8.55 -27.71 6.45
N VAL A 43 8.22 -27.66 7.74
CA VAL A 43 7.80 -26.40 8.40
C VAL A 43 8.94 -25.38 8.38
N ALA A 44 10.17 -25.79 8.73
CA ALA A 44 11.34 -24.92 8.68
C ALA A 44 11.62 -24.39 7.25
N SER A 45 11.45 -25.23 6.23
CA SER A 45 11.59 -24.80 4.84
C SER A 45 10.52 -23.76 4.45
N TYR A 46 9.29 -23.94 4.94
CA TYR A 46 8.19 -23.01 4.69
C TYR A 46 8.37 -21.68 5.44
N ASP A 47 8.91 -21.73 6.66
CA ASP A 47 9.28 -20.55 7.45
C ASP A 47 10.39 -19.74 6.77
N ALA A 48 11.43 -20.40 6.26
CA ALA A 48 12.49 -19.75 5.49
C ALA A 48 11.96 -19.08 4.20
N LEU A 49 10.99 -19.70 3.52
CA LEU A 49 10.31 -19.08 2.39
C LEU A 49 9.53 -17.83 2.82
N ALA A 50 8.82 -17.87 3.94
CA ALA A 50 8.12 -16.72 4.47
C ALA A 50 9.08 -15.56 4.79
N ASP A 51 10.21 -15.85 5.43
CA ASP A 51 11.25 -14.86 5.72
C ASP A 51 11.82 -14.22 4.44
N ALA A 52 12.06 -15.02 3.41
CA ALA A 52 12.53 -14.51 2.12
C ALA A 52 11.53 -13.53 1.49
N ILE A 53 10.23 -13.87 1.51
CA ILE A 53 9.16 -12.99 0.99
C ILE A 53 9.06 -11.72 1.83
N LEU A 54 9.01 -11.82 3.16
CA LEU A 54 8.95 -10.66 4.04
C LEU A 54 10.19 -9.77 3.90
N GLY A 55 11.36 -10.37 3.68
CA GLY A 55 12.61 -9.68 3.37
C GLY A 55 12.52 -8.92 2.05
N ALA A 56 12.01 -9.55 0.99
CA ALA A 56 11.79 -8.91 -0.30
C ALA A 56 10.84 -7.71 -0.20
N ASN A 57 9.75 -7.83 0.57
CA ASN A 57 8.79 -6.74 0.78
C ASN A 57 9.44 -5.51 1.43
N LYS A 58 10.31 -5.73 2.42
CA LYS A 58 11.07 -4.65 3.07
C LYS A 58 12.05 -4.00 2.09
N ALA A 59 12.71 -4.81 1.25
CA ALA A 59 13.65 -4.33 0.25
C ALA A 59 12.95 -3.49 -0.82
N GLU A 60 11.81 -3.95 -1.33
CA GLU A 60 10.99 -3.21 -2.29
C GLU A 60 10.58 -1.84 -1.73
N ARG A 61 10.05 -1.78 -0.51
CA ARG A 61 9.65 -0.50 0.11
C ARG A 61 10.82 0.49 0.18
N LYS A 62 12.01 0.03 0.57
CA LYS A 62 13.22 0.87 0.58
C LYS A 62 13.59 1.35 -0.82
N LEU A 63 13.50 0.47 -1.82
CA LEU A 63 13.77 0.81 -3.21
C LEU A 63 12.78 1.86 -3.75
N VAL A 64 11.49 1.70 -3.47
CA VAL A 64 10.47 2.69 -3.88
C VAL A 64 10.72 4.05 -3.21
N TYR A 65 11.07 4.09 -1.93
CA TYR A 65 11.50 5.34 -1.28
C TYR A 65 12.72 5.96 -1.97
N ALA A 66 13.71 5.15 -2.38
CA ALA A 66 14.88 5.64 -3.09
C ALA A 66 14.53 6.21 -4.48
N ILE A 67 13.62 5.54 -5.22
CA ILE A 67 13.09 6.05 -6.50
C ILE A 67 12.41 7.39 -6.28
N LEU A 68 11.48 7.47 -5.31
CA LEU A 68 10.77 8.71 -4.98
C LEU A 68 11.74 9.84 -4.60
N ALA A 69 12.76 9.55 -3.78
CA ALA A 69 13.76 10.53 -3.38
C ALA A 69 14.59 11.04 -4.57
N ALA A 70 14.99 10.14 -5.47
CA ALA A 70 15.70 10.52 -6.69
C ALA A 70 14.81 11.38 -7.60
N THR A 71 13.54 11.00 -7.82
CA THR A 71 12.57 11.77 -8.61
C THR A 71 12.33 13.15 -7.99
N TYR A 72 12.25 13.26 -6.66
CA TYR A 72 12.13 14.55 -5.98
C TYR A 72 13.38 15.42 -6.15
N GLY A 73 14.58 14.83 -6.09
CA GLY A 73 15.83 15.53 -6.42
C GLY A 73 15.88 16.03 -7.86
N HIS A 74 15.37 15.26 -8.83
CA HIS A 74 15.20 15.72 -10.20
C HIS A 74 14.22 16.90 -10.29
N ALA A 75 13.08 16.84 -9.60
CA ALA A 75 12.14 17.97 -9.53
C ALA A 75 12.82 19.23 -8.98
N GLN A 76 13.59 19.13 -7.90
CA GLN A 76 14.35 20.26 -7.35
C GLN A 76 15.36 20.84 -8.35
N THR A 77 15.99 19.99 -9.15
CA THR A 77 16.94 20.40 -10.20
C THR A 77 16.23 21.18 -11.31
N GLU A 78 15.07 20.71 -11.77
CA GLU A 78 14.27 21.42 -12.78
C GLU A 78 13.71 22.75 -12.26
N LEU A 79 13.31 22.82 -10.99
CA LEU A 79 12.94 24.08 -10.35
C LEU A 79 14.10 25.09 -10.36
N ALA A 80 15.32 24.64 -10.03
CA ALA A 80 16.51 25.50 -10.07
C ALA A 80 16.83 25.99 -11.50
N ARG A 81 16.64 25.13 -12.51
CA ARG A 81 16.75 25.51 -13.92
C ARG A 81 15.70 26.55 -14.32
N ALA A 82 14.43 26.33 -13.96
CA ALA A 82 13.34 27.25 -14.24
C ALA A 82 13.59 28.63 -13.62
N ARG A 83 14.03 28.67 -12.35
CA ARG A 83 14.43 29.91 -11.66
C ARG A 83 15.55 30.65 -12.39
N THR A 84 16.57 29.92 -12.85
CA THR A 84 17.71 30.50 -13.58
C THR A 84 17.25 31.09 -14.91
N ALA A 85 16.46 30.34 -15.68
CA ALA A 85 15.94 30.79 -16.97
C ALA A 85 15.02 32.02 -16.84
N LEU A 86 14.14 32.05 -15.82
CA LEU A 86 13.29 33.20 -15.51
C LEU A 86 14.11 34.47 -15.22
N LYS A 87 15.17 34.36 -14.40
CA LYS A 87 16.08 35.50 -14.12
C LYS A 87 16.82 35.99 -15.36
N ALA A 88 17.12 35.09 -16.29
CA ALA A 88 17.77 35.41 -17.55
C ALA A 88 16.80 35.92 -18.63
N ASN A 89 15.50 36.01 -18.35
CA ASN A 89 14.44 36.26 -19.33
C ASN A 89 14.44 35.25 -20.51
N ASP A 90 14.89 34.02 -20.26
CA ASP A 90 14.84 32.92 -21.21
C ASP A 90 13.49 32.18 -21.08
N ALA A 91 12.51 32.65 -21.86
CA ALA A 91 11.16 32.10 -21.83
C ALA A 91 11.11 30.63 -22.28
N ALA A 92 11.93 30.24 -23.26
CA ALA A 92 11.95 28.88 -23.79
C ALA A 92 12.58 27.91 -22.77
N GLY A 93 13.71 28.29 -22.17
CA GLY A 93 14.34 27.52 -21.10
C GLY A 93 13.47 27.42 -19.86
N ALA A 94 12.79 28.49 -19.47
CA ALA A 94 11.87 28.49 -18.34
C ALA A 94 10.71 27.52 -18.58
N ARG A 95 10.08 27.58 -19.77
CA ARG A 95 9.01 26.66 -20.15
C ARG A 95 9.47 25.20 -20.09
N GLY A 96 10.57 24.87 -20.75
CA GLY A 96 11.07 23.49 -20.80
C GLY A 96 11.38 22.94 -19.39
N ALA A 97 12.01 23.75 -18.54
CA ALA A 97 12.29 23.37 -17.16
C ALA A 97 11.01 23.17 -16.33
N VAL A 98 9.99 24.02 -16.50
CA VAL A 98 8.71 23.85 -15.79
C VAL A 98 7.94 22.61 -16.30
N GLU A 99 7.99 22.29 -17.59
CA GLU A 99 7.42 21.05 -18.14
C GLU A 99 8.09 19.80 -17.55
N ASN A 100 9.43 19.80 -17.46
CA ASN A 100 10.18 18.70 -16.85
C ASN A 100 9.89 18.58 -15.34
N LEU A 101 9.80 19.71 -14.63
CA LEU A 101 9.39 19.76 -13.23
C LEU A 101 8.00 19.14 -13.04
N ALA A 102 7.04 19.53 -13.88
CA ALA A 102 5.68 18.97 -13.85
C ALA A 102 5.69 17.46 -14.07
N ALA A 103 6.49 16.95 -15.00
CA ALA A 103 6.64 15.53 -15.27
C ALA A 103 7.24 14.78 -14.07
N ALA A 104 8.32 15.30 -13.46
CA ALA A 104 8.94 14.70 -12.29
C ALA A 104 7.96 14.65 -11.10
N VAL A 105 7.24 15.74 -10.83
CA VAL A 105 6.20 15.76 -9.78
C VAL A 105 5.08 14.75 -10.09
N GLY A 106 4.70 14.61 -11.35
CA GLY A 106 3.75 13.59 -11.78
C GLY A 106 4.23 12.17 -11.47
N GLN A 107 5.51 11.89 -11.75
CA GLN A 107 6.14 10.59 -11.46
C GLN A 107 6.19 10.29 -9.96
N ILE A 108 6.38 11.29 -9.09
CA ILE A 108 6.27 11.07 -7.64
C ILE A 108 4.87 10.54 -7.29
N GLY A 109 3.82 11.15 -7.86
CA GLY A 109 2.43 10.70 -7.67
C GLY A 109 2.15 9.29 -8.21
N THR A 110 2.99 8.75 -9.08
CA THR A 110 2.84 7.41 -9.68
C THR A 110 3.93 6.42 -9.27
N GLU A 111 4.74 6.76 -8.26
CA GLU A 111 5.90 5.97 -7.78
C GLU A 111 6.95 5.67 -8.86
N GLY A 112 7.07 6.54 -9.85
CA GLY A 112 7.97 6.37 -10.98
C GLY A 112 7.25 6.44 -12.32
N ASP A 113 7.97 6.01 -13.35
CA ASP A 113 7.55 6.05 -14.74
C ASP A 113 6.84 4.75 -15.19
N ASN A 114 6.62 4.62 -16.49
CA ASN A 114 5.99 3.44 -17.08
C ASN A 114 6.81 2.16 -16.91
N ALA A 115 8.13 2.24 -16.82
CA ALA A 115 8.97 1.07 -16.60
C ALA A 115 8.76 0.53 -15.17
N VAL A 116 8.73 1.41 -14.17
CA VAL A 116 8.40 1.02 -12.79
C VAL A 116 6.97 0.48 -12.69
N ALA A 117 6.00 1.10 -13.37
CA ALA A 117 4.63 0.59 -13.43
C ALA A 117 4.54 -0.83 -14.03
N GLY A 118 5.35 -1.13 -15.05
CA GLY A 118 5.45 -2.48 -15.62
C GLY A 118 5.97 -3.51 -14.61
N VAL A 119 6.96 -3.13 -13.78
CA VAL A 119 7.46 -3.99 -12.71
C VAL A 119 6.38 -4.26 -11.65
N ARG A 120 5.66 -3.21 -11.20
CA ARG A 120 4.55 -3.38 -10.24
C ARG A 120 3.48 -4.33 -10.75
N LYS A 121 3.11 -4.21 -12.03
CA LYS A 121 2.14 -5.12 -12.66
C LYS A 121 2.61 -6.58 -12.60
N ARG A 122 3.88 -6.85 -12.93
CA ARG A 122 4.45 -8.20 -12.86
C ARG A 122 4.47 -8.76 -11.43
N LEU A 123 4.70 -7.89 -10.43
CA LEU A 123 4.66 -8.29 -9.02
C LEU A 123 3.24 -8.67 -8.58
N LEU A 124 2.23 -7.89 -8.97
CA LEU A 124 0.82 -8.21 -8.74
C LEU A 124 0.40 -9.52 -9.40
N GLU A 125 0.84 -9.78 -10.64
CA GLU A 125 0.61 -11.07 -11.31
C GLU A 125 1.19 -12.25 -10.51
N GLY A 126 2.26 -12.02 -9.74
CA GLY A 126 2.84 -12.98 -8.80
C GLY A 126 2.16 -13.04 -7.43
N GLY A 127 1.08 -12.29 -7.20
CA GLY A 127 0.36 -12.21 -5.92
C GLY A 127 1.03 -11.35 -4.87
N HIS A 128 2.00 -10.50 -5.25
CA HIS A 128 2.70 -9.62 -4.33
C HIS A 128 1.95 -8.29 -4.15
N HIS A 129 1.44 -8.03 -2.95
CA HIS A 129 0.72 -6.82 -2.58
C HIS A 129 1.37 -6.16 -1.36
N ALA A 130 2.14 -5.09 -1.58
CA ALA A 130 2.84 -4.39 -0.50
C ALA A 130 1.92 -3.76 0.56
N ASN A 131 0.67 -3.43 0.19
CA ASN A 131 -0.34 -2.86 1.08
C ASN A 131 -1.73 -3.49 0.88
N ALA A 132 -1.84 -4.81 0.78
CA ALA A 132 -3.11 -5.52 0.51
C ALA A 132 -4.31 -5.01 1.35
N THR A 133 -4.14 -4.83 2.66
CA THR A 133 -5.19 -4.29 3.54
C THR A 133 -5.58 -2.86 3.18
N GLY A 134 -4.60 -2.01 2.89
CA GLY A 134 -4.84 -0.62 2.50
C GLY A 134 -5.46 -0.49 1.11
N GLU A 135 -5.15 -1.40 0.19
CA GLU A 135 -5.80 -1.52 -1.12
C GLU A 135 -7.28 -1.88 -0.95
N ALA A 136 -7.59 -2.88 -0.13
CA ALA A 136 -8.97 -3.28 0.18
C ALA A 136 -9.78 -2.16 0.86
N GLN A 137 -9.12 -1.31 1.65
CA GLN A 137 -9.71 -0.12 2.28
C GLN A 137 -9.75 1.10 1.34
N GLY A 138 -9.22 0.99 0.13
CA GLY A 138 -9.18 2.08 -0.85
C GLY A 138 -8.18 3.20 -0.54
N VAL A 139 -7.28 3.00 0.42
CA VAL A 139 -6.22 3.96 0.81
C VAL A 139 -5.13 4.03 -0.26
N TYR A 140 -4.78 2.88 -0.84
CA TYR A 140 -3.79 2.73 -1.90
C TYR A 140 -4.47 2.35 -3.21
N ASP A 141 -3.85 2.75 -4.32
CA ASP A 141 -4.11 2.08 -5.60
C ASP A 141 -3.44 0.69 -5.57
N GLU A 142 -3.98 -0.26 -6.32
CA GLU A 142 -3.43 -1.61 -6.38
C GLU A 142 -1.96 -1.61 -6.82
N GLY A 143 -1.12 -2.32 -6.07
CA GLY A 143 0.31 -2.45 -6.30
C GLY A 143 1.17 -1.28 -5.85
N TYR A 144 0.57 -0.19 -5.36
CA TYR A 144 1.32 0.94 -4.82
C TYR A 144 1.91 0.61 -3.44
N VAL A 145 3.14 1.07 -3.22
CA VAL A 145 3.94 0.66 -2.05
C VAL A 145 3.99 1.75 -0.96
N VAL A 146 4.05 3.01 -1.36
CA VAL A 146 4.26 4.18 -0.49
C VAL A 146 3.18 5.25 -0.73
N VAL A 147 2.89 5.57 -1.98
CA VAL A 147 2.00 6.66 -2.38
C VAL A 147 0.54 6.21 -2.24
N THR A 148 -0.16 6.84 -1.30
CA THR A 148 -1.60 6.68 -1.12
C THR A 148 -2.37 7.39 -2.24
N LYS A 149 -3.67 7.09 -2.40
CA LYS A 149 -4.53 7.83 -3.34
C LYS A 149 -4.58 9.32 -3.05
N ALA A 150 -4.59 9.71 -1.77
CA ALA A 150 -4.55 11.11 -1.35
C ALA A 150 -3.24 11.79 -1.76
N ALA A 151 -2.10 11.13 -1.55
CA ALA A 151 -0.80 11.63 -1.96
C ALA A 151 -0.70 11.76 -3.50
N LYS A 152 -1.16 10.73 -4.22
CA LYS A 152 -1.24 10.75 -5.69
C LYS A 152 -2.08 11.91 -6.19
N GLN A 153 -3.26 12.15 -5.59
CA GLN A 153 -4.09 13.29 -5.96
C GLN A 153 -3.39 14.63 -5.73
N ALA A 154 -2.69 14.80 -4.60
CA ALA A 154 -1.92 16.02 -4.32
C ALA A 154 -0.82 16.25 -5.37
N PHE A 155 0.04 15.27 -5.61
CA PHE A 155 1.13 15.40 -6.59
C PHE A 155 0.63 15.56 -8.03
N LEU A 156 -0.39 14.80 -8.45
CA LEU A 156 -0.97 14.97 -9.78
C LEU A 156 -1.72 16.30 -9.92
N GLY A 157 -2.27 16.84 -8.82
CA GLY A 157 -2.81 18.19 -8.79
C GLY A 157 -1.73 19.23 -9.11
N SER A 158 -0.64 19.21 -8.34
CA SER A 158 0.50 20.10 -8.54
C SER A 158 1.17 19.93 -9.90
N SER A 159 1.35 18.70 -10.36
CA SER A 159 1.89 18.40 -11.70
C SER A 159 1.06 19.07 -12.80
N ARG A 160 -0.28 18.98 -12.74
CA ARG A 160 -1.16 19.68 -13.69
C ARG A 160 -1.06 21.19 -13.59
N ALA A 161 -1.01 21.75 -12.37
CA ALA A 161 -0.84 23.17 -12.15
C ALA A 161 0.48 23.68 -12.75
N LEU A 162 1.60 22.98 -12.51
CA LEU A 162 2.90 23.28 -13.09
C LEU A 162 2.88 23.18 -14.62
N ALA A 163 2.24 22.15 -15.19
CA ALA A 163 2.10 22.03 -16.65
C ALA A 163 1.29 23.19 -17.27
N MET A 164 0.31 23.73 -16.53
CA MET A 164 -0.40 24.95 -16.96
C MET A 164 0.50 26.19 -16.84
N LEU A 165 1.26 26.31 -15.75
CA LEU A 165 2.22 27.40 -15.53
C LEU A 165 3.32 27.42 -16.59
N ALA A 166 3.70 26.27 -17.15
CA ALA A 166 4.70 26.19 -18.21
C ALA A 166 4.36 27.03 -19.46
N ARG A 167 3.07 27.33 -19.70
CA ARG A 167 2.62 28.14 -20.84
C ARG A 167 3.02 29.61 -20.72
N ASP A 168 3.08 30.12 -19.50
CA ASP A 168 3.49 31.48 -19.15
C ASP A 168 4.16 31.45 -17.77
N PRO A 169 5.42 30.98 -17.69
CA PRO A 169 6.09 30.76 -16.41
C PRO A 169 6.29 32.05 -15.63
N LYS A 170 5.88 32.06 -14.36
CA LYS A 170 6.07 33.19 -13.43
C LYS A 170 6.71 32.71 -12.15
N ALA A 171 7.69 33.46 -11.66
CA ALA A 171 8.48 33.09 -10.49
C ALA A 171 7.56 32.89 -9.26
N GLU A 172 6.69 33.85 -8.96
CA GLU A 172 5.83 33.79 -7.77
C GLU A 172 4.86 32.61 -7.80
N ALA A 173 4.28 32.32 -8.97
CA ALA A 173 3.37 31.20 -9.15
C ALA A 173 4.09 29.85 -9.06
N LEU A 174 5.30 29.77 -9.63
CA LEU A 174 6.16 28.59 -9.52
C LEU A 174 6.56 28.31 -8.07
N GLU A 175 6.96 29.34 -7.32
CA GLU A 175 7.28 29.21 -5.89
C GLU A 175 6.08 28.80 -5.05
N SER A 176 4.91 29.38 -5.34
CA SER A 176 3.67 29.02 -4.63
C SER A 176 3.31 27.55 -4.87
N GLU A 177 3.40 27.08 -6.11
CA GLU A 177 3.08 25.69 -6.42
C GLU A 177 4.14 24.71 -5.87
N TRP A 178 5.41 25.09 -5.91
CA TRP A 178 6.46 24.28 -5.31
C TRP A 178 6.25 24.05 -3.80
N LYS A 179 5.78 25.06 -3.06
CA LYS A 179 5.41 24.89 -1.64
C LYS A 179 4.32 23.83 -1.43
N ASN A 180 3.37 23.70 -2.35
CA ASN A 180 2.36 22.64 -2.29
C ASN A 180 3.00 21.27 -2.47
N VAL A 181 3.96 21.15 -3.40
CA VAL A 181 4.74 19.91 -3.61
C VAL A 181 5.55 19.56 -2.35
N GLU A 182 6.24 20.54 -1.76
CA GLU A 182 7.01 20.36 -0.51
C GLU A 182 6.11 19.92 0.66
N ALA A 183 4.95 20.55 0.80
CA ALA A 183 3.97 20.20 1.83
C ALA A 183 3.43 18.77 1.62
N ALA A 184 3.12 18.39 0.38
CA ALA A 184 2.68 17.03 0.04
C ALA A 184 3.80 16.01 0.32
N TRP A 185 5.04 16.31 -0.05
CA TRP A 185 6.21 15.48 0.22
C TRP A 185 6.41 15.27 1.72
N ALA A 186 6.42 16.34 2.51
CA ALA A 186 6.60 16.27 3.95
C ALA A 186 5.46 15.52 4.65
N LYS A 187 4.22 15.68 4.19
CA LYS A 187 3.04 15.04 4.78
C LYS A 187 2.92 13.56 4.44
N HIS A 188 3.25 13.18 3.21
CA HIS A 188 2.89 11.87 2.67
C HIS A 188 4.06 10.92 2.42
N ILE A 189 5.27 11.45 2.20
CA ILE A 189 6.42 10.65 1.74
C ILE A 189 7.56 10.68 2.73
N ALA A 190 7.96 11.86 3.20
CA ALA A 190 9.03 11.98 4.17
C ALA A 190 8.68 11.19 5.43
N PRO A 191 9.62 10.42 6.01
CA PRO A 191 9.38 9.78 7.29
C PRO A 191 9.01 10.84 8.32
N ALA A 192 7.98 10.57 9.12
CA ALA A 192 7.67 11.41 10.27
C ALA A 192 8.94 11.53 11.13
N LYS A 193 9.36 12.77 11.39
CA LYS A 193 10.49 13.06 12.29
C LYS A 193 10.15 12.67 13.71
#